data_AF-A0AA41QWA1-F1
#
_entry.id   AF-A0AA41QWA1-F1
#
_cell.length_a   1.000
_cell.length_b   1.000
_cell.length_c   1.000
_cell.angle_alpha   90.00
_cell.angle_beta   90.00
_cell.angle_gamma   90.00
#
_symmetry.space_group_name_H-M   'P 1'
#
loop_
_entity.id
_entity.type
_entity.pdbx_description
1 polymer ?
#
loop_
_entity_poly.entity_id
_entity_poly.type
_entity_poly.pdbx_seq_one_letter_code
_entity_poly.pdbx_strand_id
1 'polypeptide(L)'
;MSRNTLIATAIAGAVATIVGLTGMSVGAVSAMNGGTPDFGTAGGSSCTTPQLAGTVVNVSLRNMGGSMMGGNNGMMGGNNGNGIMPRGAMNLSLDRSSVSSGTVSFLAINDGSISHELVILPLAASQVAGSRSISGEYRVDETASLGEASATCNAGEGAGIAPGSAGWVTLDLAPGRYEVVCNLPGHYAAGMYRELIVT
;
A
#
# COMPACT_ATOMS: atom_id res chain seq x y z
N MET A 1 48.99 67.07 -13.31
CA MET A 1 49.69 66.26 -12.28
C MET A 1 48.76 65.08 -12.01
N SER A 2 49.02 63.80 -12.24
CA SER A 2 50.19 62.94 -12.49
C SER A 2 49.76 61.82 -13.48
N ARG A 3 50.59 61.42 -14.45
CA ARG A 3 51.35 60.13 -14.56
C ARG A 3 50.48 58.86 -14.44
N ASN A 4 50.62 57.80 -15.23
CA ASN A 4 51.39 57.49 -16.44
C ASN A 4 50.80 56.19 -17.01
N THR A 5 50.85 56.10 -18.33
CA THR A 5 50.84 54.95 -19.26
C THR A 5 51.21 53.58 -18.68
N LEU A 6 50.59 52.50 -19.20
CA LEU A 6 51.27 51.48 -20.02
C LEU A 6 50.29 50.40 -20.55
N ILE A 7 50.46 50.12 -21.83
CA ILE A 7 49.74 49.16 -22.67
C ILE A 7 50.27 47.75 -22.35
N ALA A 8 49.37 46.77 -22.21
CA ALA A 8 49.71 45.35 -22.07
C ALA A 8 49.21 44.57 -23.29
N THR A 9 50.14 43.91 -23.98
CA THR A 9 49.93 42.89 -25.01
C THR A 9 50.39 41.53 -24.48
N ALA A 10 49.58 40.48 -24.62
CA ALA A 10 49.93 39.06 -24.76
C ALA A 10 48.62 38.26 -24.87
N ILE A 11 48.18 37.79 -26.04
CA ILE A 11 48.58 36.59 -26.80
C ILE A 11 48.35 35.26 -26.06
N ALA A 12 47.29 34.58 -26.55
CA ALA A 12 47.12 33.15 -26.84
C ALA A 12 47.35 32.06 -25.77
N GLY A 13 46.28 31.27 -25.58
CA GLY A 13 46.29 29.87 -26.01
C GLY A 13 46.56 28.82 -24.93
N ALA A 14 45.52 28.01 -24.63
CA ALA A 14 45.52 26.55 -24.84
C ALA A 14 44.39 25.90 -24.04
N VAL A 15 43.53 25.17 -24.75
CA VAL A 15 42.54 24.24 -24.20
C VAL A 15 43.28 22.96 -23.79
N ALA A 16 43.06 22.49 -22.57
CA ALA A 16 43.42 21.15 -22.14
C ALA A 16 42.22 20.50 -21.43
N THR A 17 41.62 19.53 -22.10
CA THR A 17 40.60 18.63 -21.57
C THR A 17 41.27 17.56 -20.70
N ILE A 18 40.78 17.39 -19.47
CA ILE A 18 41.12 16.22 -18.63
C ILE A 18 39.82 15.52 -18.25
N VAL A 19 39.63 14.33 -18.82
CA VAL A 19 38.73 13.29 -18.34
C VAL A 19 39.48 12.50 -17.27
N GLY A 20 38.91 12.39 -16.07
CA GLY A 20 39.42 11.54 -15.00
C GLY A 20 38.28 10.86 -14.25
N LEU A 21 38.05 9.58 -14.53
CA LEU A 21 37.34 8.68 -13.63
C LEU A 21 38.34 8.19 -12.57
N THR A 22 38.00 8.37 -11.29
CA THR A 22 38.24 7.45 -10.15
C THR A 22 37.88 8.19 -8.86
N GLY A 23 36.82 7.74 -8.19
CA GLY A 23 36.45 8.21 -6.86
C GLY A 23 36.15 7.00 -5.98
N MET A 24 37.20 6.38 -5.43
CA MET A 24 37.07 5.44 -4.33
C MET A 24 37.03 6.20 -3.01
N SER A 25 36.17 5.71 -2.11
CA SER A 25 36.27 5.72 -0.64
C SER A 25 36.24 7.06 0.11
N VAL A 26 35.13 7.29 0.81
CA VAL A 26 35.17 7.83 2.17
C VAL A 26 34.52 6.79 3.07
N GLY A 27 35.34 6.16 3.91
CA GLY A 27 34.88 5.36 5.03
C GLY A 27 34.39 6.27 6.15
N ALA A 28 33.27 5.90 6.76
CA ALA A 28 32.95 6.30 8.12
C ALA A 28 32.87 5.01 8.95
N VAL A 29 33.93 4.76 9.72
CA VAL A 29 33.89 3.84 10.84
C VAL A 29 33.00 4.45 11.92
N SER A 30 31.95 3.74 12.30
CA SER A 30 31.29 3.91 13.59
C SER A 30 30.86 2.53 14.04
N ALA A 31 31.75 1.89 14.80
CA ALA A 31 31.36 0.84 15.72
C ALA A 31 30.53 1.49 16.84
N MET A 32 29.43 0.84 17.22
CA MET A 32 29.07 0.43 18.59
C MET A 32 27.55 0.15 18.63
N ASN A 33 27.22 -1.10 18.99
CA ASN A 33 25.95 -1.58 19.51
C ASN A 33 24.78 -1.87 18.53
N GLY A 34 25.00 -2.83 17.63
CA GLY A 34 23.94 -3.42 16.80
C GLY A 34 23.23 -4.57 17.53
N GLY A 35 22.17 -4.24 18.26
CA GLY A 35 21.11 -5.17 18.64
C GLY A 35 19.82 -4.77 17.94
N THR A 36 19.78 -4.87 16.61
CA THR A 36 18.51 -4.81 15.89
C THR A 36 17.76 -6.10 16.19
N PRO A 37 16.54 -6.06 16.76
CA PRO A 37 15.71 -7.25 16.80
C PRO A 37 15.38 -7.61 15.35
N ASP A 38 15.97 -8.72 14.90
CA ASP A 38 15.56 -9.45 13.71
C ASP A 38 14.14 -9.95 13.96
N PHE A 39 13.14 -9.16 13.55
CA PHE A 39 11.77 -9.63 13.44
C PHE A 39 11.73 -10.58 12.26
N GLY A 40 11.85 -11.86 12.60
CA GLY A 40 11.92 -12.98 11.66
C GLY A 40 10.99 -12.81 10.47
N THR A 41 11.56 -13.08 9.30
CA THR A 41 10.94 -13.17 7.99
C THR A 41 9.80 -14.19 7.97
N ALA A 42 8.62 -13.79 8.46
CA ALA A 42 7.37 -14.32 7.95
C ALA A 42 7.27 -13.85 6.50
N GLY A 43 7.03 -14.76 5.55
CA GLY A 43 7.05 -14.48 4.10
C GLY A 43 6.33 -13.18 3.74
N GLY A 44 7.10 -12.11 3.59
CA GLY A 44 6.61 -10.76 3.41
C GLY A 44 6.41 -10.44 1.93
N SER A 45 5.65 -9.37 1.66
CA SER A 45 5.53 -8.80 0.33
C SER A 45 6.90 -8.57 -0.33
N SER A 46 6.99 -8.72 -1.64
CA SER A 46 8.23 -8.47 -2.41
C SER A 46 8.64 -6.99 -2.47
N CYS A 47 7.80 -6.08 -1.97
CA CYS A 47 8.01 -4.64 -2.02
C CYS A 47 8.92 -4.14 -0.88
N THR A 48 9.74 -3.13 -1.18
CA THR A 48 10.39 -2.31 -0.15
C THR A 48 9.41 -1.24 0.35
N THR A 49 8.83 -1.45 1.51
CA THR A 49 7.95 -0.45 2.14
C THR A 49 8.81 0.60 2.89
N PRO A 50 8.57 1.92 2.70
CA PRO A 50 9.24 2.94 3.49
C PRO A 50 8.80 2.87 4.95
N GLN A 51 9.53 3.56 5.84
CA GLN A 51 9.05 3.74 7.21
C GLN A 51 7.75 4.56 7.19
N LEU A 52 6.65 3.94 7.64
CA LEU A 52 5.32 4.56 7.70
C LEU A 52 5.18 5.41 8.96
N ALA A 53 4.39 6.48 8.87
CA ALA A 53 4.19 7.42 9.97
C ALA A 53 3.05 6.99 10.89
N GLY A 54 3.11 7.39 12.17
CA GLY A 54 2.01 7.17 13.11
C GLY A 54 1.73 5.70 13.43
N THR A 55 0.47 5.39 13.74
CA THR A 55 0.05 4.02 14.05
C THR A 55 -0.10 3.22 12.76
N VAL A 56 0.63 2.10 12.63
CA VAL A 56 0.50 1.20 11.48
C VAL A 56 -0.58 0.16 11.76
N VAL A 57 -1.51 0.00 10.82
CA VAL A 57 -2.49 -1.09 10.73
C VAL A 57 -2.07 -1.98 9.57
N ASN A 58 -1.72 -3.23 9.86
CA ASN A 58 -1.40 -4.21 8.81
C ASN A 58 -2.69 -4.82 8.29
N VAL A 59 -2.85 -4.84 6.97
CA VAL A 59 -4.02 -5.37 6.29
C VAL A 59 -3.59 -6.50 5.36
N SER A 60 -4.18 -7.68 5.55
CA SER A 60 -4.01 -8.83 4.65
C SER A 60 -5.22 -8.98 3.75
N LEU A 61 -4.97 -8.99 2.44
CA LEU A 61 -5.94 -9.10 1.37
C LEU A 61 -5.77 -10.47 0.72
N ARG A 62 -6.81 -11.30 0.74
CA ARG A 62 -6.73 -12.66 0.20
C ARG A 62 -8.03 -13.08 -0.45
N ASN A 63 -7.94 -13.75 -1.58
CA ASN A 63 -9.01 -14.60 -2.08
C ASN A 63 -8.78 -16.04 -1.59
N MET A 64 -9.81 -16.68 -1.05
CA MET A 64 -9.79 -18.12 -0.74
C MET A 64 -9.87 -18.88 -2.06
N GLY A 65 -8.74 -18.96 -2.75
CA GLY A 65 -8.48 -19.90 -3.83
C GLY A 65 -7.51 -20.94 -3.32
N GLY A 66 -7.96 -21.82 -2.43
CA GLY A 66 -7.19 -23.03 -2.14
C GLY A 66 -7.00 -23.79 -3.44
N SER A 67 -5.77 -24.19 -3.73
CA SER A 67 -5.47 -25.30 -4.61
C SER A 67 -6.16 -26.56 -4.06
N MET A 68 -7.43 -26.76 -4.40
CA MET A 68 -8.13 -28.03 -4.20
C MET A 68 -8.19 -28.78 -5.53
N MET A 69 -7.02 -29.25 -5.96
CA MET A 69 -6.97 -30.50 -6.71
C MET A 69 -7.21 -31.65 -5.73
N GLY A 70 -8.29 -32.40 -5.92
CA GLY A 70 -8.45 -33.74 -5.34
C GLY A 70 -9.59 -33.87 -4.32
N GLY A 71 -10.78 -34.21 -4.81
CA GLY A 71 -11.89 -34.63 -3.95
C GLY A 71 -13.12 -34.96 -4.76
N ASN A 72 -13.19 -36.18 -5.30
CA ASN A 72 -14.44 -36.78 -5.76
C ASN A 72 -15.49 -36.71 -4.64
N ASN A 73 -16.41 -35.74 -4.69
CA ASN A 73 -17.83 -35.94 -4.47
C ASN A 73 -18.56 -34.62 -4.64
N GLY A 74 -19.54 -34.60 -5.54
CA GLY A 74 -20.31 -33.42 -5.85
C GLY A 74 -21.12 -32.91 -4.67
N MET A 75 -21.24 -31.58 -4.59
CA MET A 75 -22.46 -30.90 -4.20
C MET A 75 -22.41 -29.48 -4.76
N MET A 76 -23.43 -29.16 -5.54
CA MET A 76 -23.57 -27.95 -6.34
C MET A 76 -23.49 -26.66 -5.51
N GLY A 77 -22.51 -25.81 -5.81
CA GLY A 77 -22.52 -24.39 -5.47
C GLY A 77 -22.79 -23.60 -6.74
N GLY A 78 -24.04 -23.18 -6.93
CA GLY A 78 -24.56 -22.61 -8.17
C GLY A 78 -23.72 -21.47 -8.73
N ASN A 79 -23.11 -21.72 -9.89
CA ASN A 79 -22.67 -20.67 -10.79
C ASN A 79 -23.92 -20.14 -11.51
N ASN A 80 -24.74 -19.34 -10.83
CA ASN A 80 -25.69 -18.46 -11.53
C ASN A 80 -24.80 -17.49 -12.30
N GLY A 81 -24.76 -17.60 -13.64
CA GLY A 81 -23.88 -16.88 -14.56
C GLY A 81 -23.99 -15.35 -14.56
N ASN A 82 -23.93 -14.75 -13.37
CA ASN A 82 -24.14 -13.35 -13.05
C ASN A 82 -22.86 -12.72 -12.47
N GLY A 83 -21.72 -13.41 -12.51
CA GLY A 83 -20.42 -12.89 -12.09
C GLY A 83 -20.26 -12.62 -10.58
N ILE A 84 -21.24 -13.01 -9.74
CA ILE A 84 -21.18 -12.78 -8.29
C ILE A 84 -20.47 -13.96 -7.63
N MET A 85 -19.26 -13.72 -7.14
CA MET A 85 -18.50 -14.67 -6.31
C MET A 85 -19.26 -14.96 -5.00
N PRO A 86 -19.26 -16.20 -4.49
CA PRO A 86 -19.91 -16.52 -3.21
C PRO A 86 -19.39 -15.65 -2.06
N ARG A 87 -20.27 -15.24 -1.15
CA ARG A 87 -19.87 -14.58 0.10
C ARG A 87 -18.88 -15.47 0.86
N GLY A 88 -17.76 -14.89 1.30
CA GLY A 88 -16.68 -15.61 1.99
C GLY A 88 -15.63 -16.20 1.06
N ALA A 89 -15.77 -16.06 -0.27
CA ALA A 89 -14.73 -16.45 -1.23
C ALA A 89 -13.50 -15.53 -1.17
N MET A 90 -13.63 -14.33 -0.59
CA MET A 90 -12.52 -13.41 -0.37
C MET A 90 -12.56 -12.87 1.06
N ASN A 91 -11.41 -12.39 1.52
CA ASN A 91 -11.21 -11.95 2.89
C ASN A 91 -10.25 -10.76 2.96
N LEU A 92 -10.65 -9.76 3.72
CA LEU A 92 -9.81 -8.65 4.18
C LEU A 92 -9.67 -8.81 5.69
N SER A 93 -8.46 -8.73 6.23
CA SER A 93 -8.25 -8.80 7.68
C SER A 93 -7.32 -7.69 8.14
N LEU A 94 -7.70 -7.04 9.24
CA LEU A 94 -6.85 -6.09 9.96
C LEU A 94 -6.17 -6.83 11.11
N ASP A 95 -4.91 -6.51 11.38
CA ASP A 95 -4.20 -6.99 12.57
C ASP A 95 -4.80 -6.46 13.88
N ARG A 96 -5.56 -5.36 13.79
CA ARG A 96 -6.30 -4.75 14.90
C ARG A 96 -7.60 -4.12 14.40
N SER A 97 -8.63 -4.18 15.24
CA SER A 97 -9.94 -3.56 14.98
C SER A 97 -10.10 -2.19 15.63
N SER A 98 -9.10 -1.71 16.37
CA SER A 98 -9.12 -0.39 17.02
C SER A 98 -7.75 0.27 17.07
N VAL A 99 -7.72 1.59 16.87
CA VAL A 99 -6.54 2.46 16.99
C VAL A 99 -6.91 3.79 17.65
N SER A 100 -5.90 4.52 18.15
CA SER A 100 -6.08 5.92 18.55
C SER A 100 -6.22 6.83 17.33
N SER A 101 -6.97 7.91 17.50
CA SER A 101 -7.08 9.00 16.53
C SER A 101 -5.74 9.70 16.26
N GLY A 102 -5.66 10.34 15.09
CA GLY A 102 -4.47 11.01 14.56
C GLY A 102 -3.92 10.29 13.33
N THR A 103 -2.60 10.36 13.15
CA THR A 103 -1.93 9.77 11.98
C THR A 103 -1.93 8.25 12.04
N VAL A 104 -2.60 7.63 11.06
CA VAL A 104 -2.72 6.17 10.89
C VAL A 104 -2.26 5.81 9.48
N SER A 105 -1.32 4.88 9.38
CA SER A 105 -0.92 4.27 8.12
C SER A 105 -1.51 2.88 7.97
N PHE A 106 -2.06 2.60 6.80
CA PHE A 106 -2.52 1.27 6.41
C PHE A 106 -1.48 0.66 5.48
N LEU A 107 -0.92 -0.48 5.86
CA LEU A 107 -0.06 -1.29 5.02
C LEU A 107 -0.87 -2.49 4.51
N ALA A 108 -1.26 -2.46 3.24
CA ALA A 108 -2.06 -3.50 2.62
C ALA A 108 -1.14 -4.48 1.87
N ILE A 109 -1.13 -5.73 2.31
CA ILE A 109 -0.38 -6.83 1.71
C ILE A 109 -1.38 -7.73 0.97
N ASN A 110 -1.10 -7.97 -0.30
CA ASN A 110 -1.86 -8.91 -1.11
C ASN A 110 -1.24 -10.32 -1.00
N ASP A 111 -1.81 -11.13 -0.11
CA ASP A 111 -1.49 -12.54 0.07
C ASP A 111 -2.34 -13.46 -0.84
N GLY A 112 -3.17 -12.87 -1.70
CA GLY A 112 -4.02 -13.55 -2.65
C GLY A 112 -3.33 -13.88 -3.98
N SER A 113 -4.11 -14.45 -4.89
CA SER A 113 -3.69 -14.78 -6.26
C SER A 113 -4.25 -13.85 -7.33
N ILE A 114 -5.05 -12.85 -6.94
CA ILE A 114 -5.60 -11.81 -7.81
C ILE A 114 -5.28 -10.43 -7.24
N SER A 115 -5.40 -9.36 -8.04
CA SER A 115 -5.21 -8.00 -7.55
C SER A 115 -6.23 -7.64 -6.47
N HIS A 116 -5.81 -6.91 -5.45
CA HIS A 116 -6.68 -6.38 -4.42
C HIS A 116 -6.37 -4.90 -4.17
N GLU A 117 -7.26 -4.20 -3.50
CA GLU A 117 -7.03 -2.83 -3.05
C GLU A 117 -7.55 -2.64 -1.63
N LEU A 118 -7.27 -1.48 -1.07
CA LEU A 118 -7.81 -1.03 0.21
C LEU A 118 -8.35 0.38 0.06
N VAL A 119 -9.57 0.62 0.55
CA VAL A 119 -10.25 1.92 0.56
C VAL A 119 -10.84 2.14 1.94
N ILE A 120 -10.67 3.34 2.51
CA ILE A 120 -11.17 3.70 3.85
C ILE A 120 -12.42 4.57 3.70
N LEU A 121 -13.56 4.03 4.13
CA LEU A 121 -14.84 4.72 4.10
C LEU A 121 -15.34 5.00 5.51
N PRO A 122 -15.91 6.19 5.80
CA PRO A 122 -16.65 6.42 7.03
C PRO A 122 -17.81 5.43 7.17
N LEU A 123 -18.04 4.93 8.38
CA LEU A 123 -19.14 4.02 8.69
C LEU A 123 -20.09 4.69 9.69
N ALA A 124 -21.28 5.07 9.23
CA ALA A 124 -22.24 5.74 10.09
C ALA A 124 -22.69 4.83 11.25
N ALA A 125 -23.07 5.41 12.40
CA ALA A 125 -23.50 4.64 13.58
C ALA A 125 -24.65 3.66 13.30
N SER A 126 -25.52 3.98 12.33
CA SER A 126 -26.64 3.13 11.90
C SER A 126 -26.24 2.02 10.93
N GLN A 127 -25.02 2.02 10.40
CA GLN A 127 -24.53 1.06 9.44
C GLN A 127 -23.72 -0.06 10.10
N VAL A 128 -23.80 -1.24 9.47
CA VAL A 128 -23.03 -2.43 9.82
C VAL A 128 -22.04 -2.68 8.69
N ALA A 129 -20.78 -2.97 9.01
CA ALA A 129 -19.81 -3.34 7.98
C ALA A 129 -20.31 -4.55 7.17
N GLY A 130 -20.13 -4.51 5.85
CA GLY A 130 -20.64 -5.51 4.92
C GLY A 130 -22.06 -5.27 4.42
N SER A 131 -22.71 -4.17 4.83
CA SER A 131 -24.10 -3.86 4.46
C SER A 131 -24.25 -2.72 3.44
N ARG A 132 -23.16 -2.24 2.81
CA ARG A 132 -23.25 -1.20 1.77
C ARG A 132 -23.98 -1.73 0.54
N SER A 133 -24.74 -0.84 -0.11
CA SER A 133 -25.35 -1.13 -1.41
C SER A 133 -24.28 -1.29 -2.48
N ILE A 134 -24.46 -2.30 -3.32
CA ILE A 134 -23.58 -2.59 -4.46
C ILE A 134 -24.29 -2.12 -5.74
N SER A 135 -23.59 -1.33 -6.55
CA SER A 135 -24.06 -0.81 -7.84
C SER A 135 -24.10 -1.91 -8.91
N GLY A 136 -24.63 -1.58 -10.09
CA GLY A 136 -24.60 -2.47 -11.26
C GLY A 136 -23.19 -2.81 -11.77
N GLU A 137 -22.17 -2.04 -11.35
CA GLU A 137 -20.76 -2.29 -11.64
C GLU A 137 -20.06 -3.18 -10.59
N TYR A 138 -20.84 -3.74 -9.67
CA TYR A 138 -20.34 -4.58 -8.57
C TYR A 138 -19.41 -3.85 -7.59
N ARG A 139 -19.62 -2.54 -7.43
CA ARG A 139 -18.87 -1.67 -6.51
C ARG A 139 -19.78 -1.01 -5.48
N VAL A 140 -19.24 -0.68 -4.31
CA VAL A 140 -19.87 0.24 -3.36
C VAL A 140 -19.55 1.69 -3.73
N ASP A 141 -20.35 2.63 -3.22
CA ASP A 141 -20.10 4.06 -3.37
C ASP A 141 -18.88 4.51 -2.55
N GLU A 142 -17.94 5.18 -3.23
CA GLU A 142 -16.69 5.70 -2.69
C GLU A 142 -16.66 7.23 -2.58
N THR A 143 -17.78 7.92 -2.82
CA THR A 143 -17.86 9.38 -2.77
C THR A 143 -17.33 9.96 -1.46
N ALA A 144 -17.48 9.22 -0.35
CA ALA A 144 -17.00 9.61 0.98
C ALA A 144 -15.65 8.98 1.38
N SER A 145 -14.91 8.39 0.42
CA SER A 145 -13.59 7.79 0.68
C SER A 145 -12.62 8.82 1.26
N LEU A 146 -11.89 8.42 2.28
CA LEU A 146 -10.83 9.23 2.89
C LEU A 146 -9.46 8.96 2.25
N GLY A 147 -9.32 7.84 1.55
CA GLY A 147 -8.11 7.46 0.86
C GLY A 147 -8.09 5.98 0.52
N GLU A 148 -7.13 5.62 -0.33
CA GLU A 148 -6.94 4.27 -0.82
C GLU A 148 -5.48 3.88 -0.94
N ALA A 149 -5.25 2.57 -0.92
CA ALA A 149 -4.01 1.93 -1.32
C ALA A 149 -4.32 0.90 -2.41
N SER A 150 -4.05 1.29 -3.65
CA SER A 150 -4.27 0.46 -4.84
C SER A 150 -3.03 0.45 -5.77
N ALA A 151 -1.99 1.24 -5.45
CA ALA A 151 -0.71 1.18 -6.16
C ALA A 151 0.14 -0.02 -5.74
N THR A 152 0.66 -0.77 -6.72
CA THR A 152 1.60 -1.88 -6.47
C THR A 152 2.97 -1.34 -6.06
N CYS A 153 3.47 -1.78 -4.91
CA CYS A 153 4.73 -1.36 -4.29
C CYS A 153 4.86 0.16 -4.12
N ASN A 154 3.76 0.88 -3.93
CA ASN A 154 3.77 2.32 -3.76
C ASN A 154 2.61 2.81 -2.87
N ALA A 155 2.65 4.10 -2.51
CA ALA A 155 1.57 4.76 -1.81
C ALA A 155 0.42 5.14 -2.75
N GLY A 156 -0.81 5.15 -2.22
CA GLY A 156 -1.96 5.80 -2.86
C GLY A 156 -2.58 5.03 -4.02
N GLU A 157 -3.11 5.79 -4.98
CA GLU A 157 -3.95 5.30 -6.06
C GLU A 157 -3.17 4.59 -7.18
N GLY A 158 -3.83 3.61 -7.81
CA GLY A 158 -3.28 2.73 -8.82
C GLY A 158 -4.34 1.79 -9.39
N ALA A 159 -3.91 0.71 -10.04
CA ALA A 159 -4.80 -0.23 -10.71
C ALA A 159 -5.16 -1.48 -9.86
N GLY A 160 -4.73 -1.50 -8.60
CA GLY A 160 -4.76 -2.66 -7.72
C GLY A 160 -3.34 -3.13 -7.33
N ILE A 161 -3.21 -3.59 -6.09
CA ILE A 161 -2.01 -4.20 -5.55
C ILE A 161 -1.88 -5.60 -6.14
N ALA A 162 -0.80 -5.87 -6.87
CA ALA A 162 -0.55 -7.16 -7.50
C ALA A 162 -0.34 -8.29 -6.46
N PRO A 163 -0.57 -9.56 -6.83
CA PRO A 163 -0.29 -10.71 -5.97
C PRO A 163 1.13 -10.70 -5.39
N GLY A 164 1.27 -11.03 -4.10
CA GLY A 164 2.56 -11.05 -3.40
C GLY A 164 3.20 -9.68 -3.17
N SER A 165 2.48 -8.59 -3.49
CA SER A 165 2.95 -7.21 -3.34
C SER A 165 2.22 -6.50 -2.20
N ALA A 166 2.61 -5.25 -1.95
CA ALA A 166 1.96 -4.38 -0.98
C ALA A 166 1.66 -3.00 -1.57
N GLY A 167 0.74 -2.29 -0.95
CA GLY A 167 0.47 -0.86 -1.16
C GLY A 167 0.15 -0.21 0.19
N TRP A 168 0.23 1.12 0.28
CA TRP A 168 -0.04 1.79 1.55
C TRP A 168 -0.67 3.18 1.39
N VAL A 169 -1.33 3.63 2.45
CA VAL A 169 -1.89 4.98 2.55
C VAL A 169 -1.76 5.48 3.98
N THR A 170 -1.52 6.77 4.16
CA THR A 170 -1.43 7.40 5.48
C THR A 170 -2.48 8.49 5.57
N LEU A 171 -3.29 8.43 6.61
CA LEU A 171 -4.43 9.32 6.83
C LEU A 171 -4.37 9.91 8.24
N ASP A 172 -4.93 11.10 8.40
CA ASP A 172 -5.24 11.65 9.73
C ASP A 172 -6.71 11.32 10.05
N LEU A 173 -6.93 10.40 10.99
CA LEU A 173 -8.25 9.88 11.31
C LEU A 173 -8.77 10.47 12.63
N ALA A 174 -9.95 11.07 12.56
CA ALA A 174 -10.70 11.50 13.74
C ALA A 174 -11.32 10.28 14.47
N PRO A 175 -11.70 10.43 15.75
CA PRO A 175 -12.48 9.41 16.44
C PRO A 175 -13.77 9.08 15.68
N GLY A 176 -14.08 7.80 15.53
CA GLY A 176 -15.21 7.35 14.74
C GLY A 176 -15.14 5.88 14.33
N ARG A 177 -16.10 5.49 13.48
CA ARG A 177 -16.15 4.15 12.88
C ARG A 177 -15.85 4.26 11.40
N TYR A 178 -15.06 3.32 10.91
CA TYR A 178 -14.63 3.23 9.52
C TYR A 178 -14.86 1.80 9.02
N GLU A 179 -15.10 1.69 7.73
CA GLU A 179 -15.10 0.43 7.02
C GLU A 179 -13.95 0.44 6.03
N VAL A 180 -13.03 -0.49 6.21
CA VAL A 180 -11.92 -0.75 5.30
C VAL A 180 -12.39 -1.80 4.30
N VAL A 181 -12.35 -1.48 3.02
CA VAL A 181 -12.91 -2.32 1.95
C VAL A 181 -11.91 -2.57 0.82
N CYS A 182 -12.12 -3.63 0.05
CA CYS A 182 -11.62 -3.73 -1.32
C CYS A 182 -12.81 -3.54 -2.26
N ASN A 183 -12.78 -2.55 -3.14
CA ASN A 183 -13.90 -2.19 -3.99
C ASN A 183 -13.71 -2.54 -5.48
N LEU A 184 -12.66 -3.29 -5.82
CA LEU A 184 -12.57 -3.93 -7.13
C LEU A 184 -13.85 -4.75 -7.40
N PRO A 185 -14.34 -4.81 -8.65
CA PRO A 185 -15.65 -5.36 -8.97
C PRO A 185 -15.91 -6.73 -8.33
N GLY A 186 -16.94 -6.80 -7.48
CA GLY A 186 -17.37 -8.02 -6.81
C GLY A 186 -16.62 -8.39 -5.52
N HIS A 187 -15.51 -7.72 -5.19
CA HIS A 187 -14.67 -8.07 -4.03
C HIS A 187 -15.37 -7.76 -2.69
N TYR A 188 -16.03 -6.61 -2.60
CA TYR A 188 -16.85 -6.28 -1.42
C TYR A 188 -17.96 -7.32 -1.19
N ALA A 189 -18.68 -7.68 -2.27
CA ALA A 189 -19.74 -8.70 -2.24
C ALA A 189 -19.20 -10.07 -1.79
N ALA A 190 -17.96 -10.40 -2.18
CA ALA A 190 -17.27 -11.63 -1.82
C ALA A 190 -16.75 -11.66 -0.37
N GLY A 191 -16.82 -10.54 0.37
CA GLY A 191 -16.48 -10.48 1.80
C GLY A 191 -15.27 -9.60 2.16
N MET A 192 -14.75 -8.79 1.24
CA MET A 192 -13.59 -7.94 1.48
C MET A 192 -13.95 -6.61 2.16
N TYR A 193 -14.35 -6.69 3.42
CA TYR A 193 -14.58 -5.53 4.28
C TYR A 193 -14.22 -5.84 5.73
N ARG A 194 -13.78 -4.84 6.50
CA ARG A 194 -13.64 -4.91 7.97
C ARG A 194 -13.93 -3.57 8.60
N GLU A 195 -14.48 -3.61 9.80
CA GLU A 195 -14.65 -2.43 10.64
C GLU A 195 -13.34 -2.07 11.35
N LEU A 196 -13.04 -0.78 11.38
CA LEU A 196 -12.01 -0.18 12.23
C LEU A 196 -12.67 0.88 13.12
N ILE A 197 -12.39 0.80 14.42
CA ILE A 197 -12.77 1.82 15.40
C ILE A 197 -11.57 2.74 15.65
N VAL A 198 -11.79 4.04 15.61
CA VAL A 198 -10.79 5.05 15.96
C VAL A 198 -11.28 5.76 17.22
N THR A 199 -10.44 5.80 18.26
CA THR A 199 -10.77 6.35 19.58
C THR A 199 -10.09 7.67 19.88
#